data_AF-A0A497SVP1-F1
#
_entry.id   AF-A0A497SVP1-F1
#
_cell.length_a   1.000
_cell.length_b   1.000
_cell.length_c   1.000
_cell.angle_alpha   90.00
_cell.angle_beta   90.00
_cell.angle_gamma   90.00
#
_symmetry.space_group_name_H-M   'P 1'
#
loop_
_entity.id
_entity.type
_entity.pdbx_description
1 polymer ?
#
loop_
_entity_poly.entity_id
_entity_poly.type
_entity_poly.pdbx_seq_one_letter_code
_entity_poly.pdbx_strand_id
1 'polypeptide(L)'
;MLARIIAEIIFPFAILSRKIDLWRLGIKVKINKIGPGWMQGVVLHTMDLFWHPIGIQGVNCWTIGNVDKNGKSTRYDEESNYFQSWFGSYIIKSNNQFGIKKGTKEIKILDYNKLSMVDQNNWLNMCLNPNSPTTLDYKTVKFIKKIKIASGHTCHLFSGEYVTTSDNSNKTKSLSMEIYSILNYKQFGGKKDFFKPEAFLPKYDDKTPFKPIRLKGYFGIVPFFDKQRHVVFYGCGIKKNFNKIKNEIISMIKSSEIKTRF
;
A
#
# COMPACT_ATOMS: atom_id res chain seq x y z
N MET A 1 -28.79 3.05 -9.51
CA MET A 1 -27.74 3.69 -8.67
C MET A 1 -27.25 2.76 -7.56
N LEU A 2 -28.15 2.19 -6.74
CA LEU A 2 -27.81 1.24 -5.66
C LEU A 2 -27.10 -0.04 -6.15
N ALA A 3 -27.53 -0.62 -7.28
CA ALA A 3 -26.90 -1.80 -7.89
C ALA A 3 -25.46 -1.54 -8.40
N ARG A 4 -25.14 -0.30 -8.78
CA ARG A 4 -23.81 0.09 -9.25
C ARG A 4 -22.85 0.28 -8.07
N ILE A 5 -23.34 0.83 -6.96
CA ILE A 5 -22.66 0.89 -5.67
C ILE A 5 -22.37 -0.54 -5.16
N ILE A 6 -23.32 -1.46 -5.25
CA ILE A 6 -23.11 -2.87 -4.87
C ILE A 6 -22.06 -3.55 -5.77
N ALA A 7 -22.10 -3.31 -7.08
CA ALA A 7 -21.13 -3.88 -8.02
C ALA A 7 -19.70 -3.30 -7.88
N GLU A 8 -19.57 -2.00 -7.62
CA GLU A 8 -18.28 -1.30 -7.54
C GLU A 8 -17.66 -1.32 -6.13
N ILE A 9 -18.48 -1.43 -5.07
CA ILE A 9 -18.04 -1.34 -3.65
C ILE A 9 -18.25 -2.64 -2.87
N ILE A 10 -19.16 -3.53 -3.25
CA ILE A 10 -19.35 -4.80 -2.53
C ILE A 10 -18.72 -5.95 -3.31
N PHE A 11 -18.74 -5.95 -4.64
CA PHE A 11 -18.23 -7.09 -5.42
C PHE A 11 -16.69 -7.30 -5.36
N PRO A 12 -15.83 -6.26 -5.36
CA PRO A 12 -14.40 -6.45 -5.08
C PRO A 12 -14.18 -6.97 -3.65
N PHE A 13 -15.11 -6.68 -2.75
CA PHE A 13 -15.00 -6.94 -1.33
C PHE A 13 -15.66 -8.25 -0.88
N ALA A 14 -16.62 -8.80 -1.63
CA ALA A 14 -17.26 -10.08 -1.36
C ALA A 14 -16.29 -11.27 -1.55
N ILE A 15 -15.16 -11.04 -2.23
CA ILE A 15 -14.03 -11.98 -2.36
C ILE A 15 -13.11 -11.94 -1.11
N LEU A 16 -13.47 -11.23 -0.02
CA LEU A 16 -12.61 -11.13 1.17
C LEU A 16 -12.73 -12.23 2.24
N SER A 17 -13.64 -13.21 2.15
CA SER A 17 -13.96 -14.04 3.34
C SER A 17 -13.72 -15.56 3.26
N ARG A 18 -13.06 -16.09 2.23
CA ARG A 18 -12.68 -17.52 2.24
C ARG A 18 -11.24 -17.70 1.81
N LYS A 19 -10.35 -17.85 2.80
CA LYS A 19 -8.96 -18.32 2.62
C LYS A 19 -8.33 -17.77 1.34
N ILE A 20 -8.14 -16.45 1.25
CA ILE A 20 -7.30 -15.88 0.19
C ILE A 20 -6.00 -16.65 0.29
N ASP A 21 -5.74 -17.48 -0.71
CA ASP A 21 -4.58 -18.33 -0.72
C ASP A 21 -3.38 -17.40 -0.56
N LEU A 22 -2.63 -17.57 0.53
CA LEU A 22 -1.43 -16.78 0.77
C LEU A 22 -0.44 -16.95 -0.40
N TRP A 23 -0.68 -17.93 -1.28
CA TRP A 23 -0.03 -18.24 -2.53
C TRP A 23 -0.78 -17.68 -3.75
N ARG A 24 -0.91 -16.36 -3.85
CA ARG A 24 -1.42 -15.73 -5.09
C ARG A 24 -0.31 -15.74 -6.15
N LEU A 25 -0.64 -16.16 -7.38
CA LEU A 25 0.33 -16.28 -8.48
C LEU A 25 1.52 -17.22 -8.17
N GLY A 26 1.34 -18.18 -7.27
CA GLY A 26 2.39 -19.09 -6.79
C GLY A 26 3.44 -18.43 -5.89
N ILE A 27 3.19 -17.20 -5.43
CA ILE A 27 4.11 -16.43 -4.57
C ILE A 27 3.42 -16.09 -3.26
N LYS A 28 4.16 -16.19 -2.16
CA LYS A 28 3.77 -15.72 -0.84
C LYS A 28 4.81 -14.77 -0.29
N VAL A 29 4.37 -13.60 0.19
CA VAL A 29 5.23 -12.66 0.93
C VAL A 29 4.87 -12.71 2.42
N LYS A 30 5.89 -12.79 3.28
CA LYS A 30 5.76 -12.68 4.73
C LYS A 30 6.70 -11.58 5.23
N ILE A 31 6.21 -10.66 6.04
CA ILE A 31 7.04 -9.63 6.70
C ILE A 31 7.35 -10.14 8.11
N ASN A 32 8.62 -10.47 8.38
CA ASN A 32 8.99 -11.07 9.68
C ASN A 32 9.14 -10.05 10.80
N LYS A 33 9.50 -8.80 10.47
CA LYS A 33 9.70 -7.74 11.46
C LYS A 33 8.94 -6.49 11.05
N ILE A 34 7.81 -6.26 11.73
CA ILE A 34 7.01 -5.04 11.59
C ILE A 34 7.46 -4.07 12.70
N GLY A 35 7.69 -2.80 12.35
CA GLY A 35 8.11 -1.79 13.33
C GLY A 35 7.01 -1.51 14.38
N PRO A 36 7.36 -1.08 15.60
CA PRO A 36 6.39 -0.91 16.69
C PRO A 36 5.33 0.17 16.43
N GLY A 37 5.66 1.18 15.60
CA GLY A 37 4.68 2.19 15.21
C GLY A 37 3.77 1.79 14.05
N TRP A 38 3.86 0.55 13.56
CA TRP A 38 2.97 -0.03 12.56
C TRP A 38 2.00 -1.01 13.20
N MET A 39 0.86 -1.21 12.56
CA MET A 39 -0.10 -2.25 12.92
C MET A 39 0.58 -3.63 12.84
N GLN A 40 0.49 -4.40 13.93
CA GLN A 40 1.10 -5.72 14.02
C GLN A 40 0.26 -6.75 13.24
N GLY A 41 0.53 -6.85 11.94
CA GLY A 41 -0.19 -7.70 11.01
C GLY A 41 -0.19 -7.10 9.60
N VAL A 42 -0.78 -7.81 8.66
CA VAL A 42 -0.95 -7.36 7.28
C VAL A 42 -2.33 -7.73 6.76
N VAL A 43 -2.87 -6.88 5.91
CA VAL A 43 -4.09 -7.10 5.15
C VAL A 43 -3.72 -7.57 3.75
N LEU A 44 -4.46 -8.53 3.21
CA LEU A 44 -4.35 -8.92 1.81
C LEU A 44 -5.54 -8.37 1.02
N HIS A 45 -5.25 -7.76 -0.12
CA HIS A 45 -6.25 -7.21 -1.03
C HIS A 45 -5.91 -7.56 -2.48
N THR A 46 -6.81 -8.26 -3.17
CA THR A 46 -6.71 -8.48 -4.62
C THR A 46 -6.82 -7.14 -5.35
N MET A 47 -5.86 -6.86 -6.22
CA MET A 47 -5.77 -5.58 -6.93
C MET A 47 -6.16 -5.70 -8.41
N ASP A 48 -6.64 -6.87 -8.85
CA ASP A 48 -6.92 -7.16 -10.26
C ASP A 48 -7.84 -6.12 -10.91
N LEU A 49 -8.91 -5.70 -10.23
CA LEU A 49 -9.83 -4.67 -10.75
C LEU A 49 -9.18 -3.29 -10.83
N PHE A 50 -8.37 -2.93 -9.83
CA PHE A 50 -7.70 -1.63 -9.76
C PHE A 50 -6.56 -1.52 -10.78
N TRP A 51 -5.85 -2.61 -11.02
CA TRP A 51 -4.70 -2.66 -11.93
C TRP A 51 -5.05 -3.14 -13.34
N HIS A 52 -6.29 -3.56 -13.59
CA HIS A 52 -6.77 -3.92 -14.92
C HIS A 52 -6.52 -2.82 -15.99
N PRO A 53 -6.77 -1.51 -15.73
CA PRO A 53 -6.53 -0.47 -16.73
C PRO A 53 -5.07 -0.31 -17.15
N ILE A 54 -4.12 -0.79 -16.32
CA ILE A 54 -2.68 -0.80 -16.62
C ILE A 54 -2.17 -2.20 -17.00
N GLY A 55 -3.08 -3.15 -17.28
CA GLY A 55 -2.76 -4.48 -17.79
C GLY A 55 -2.06 -5.40 -16.79
N ILE A 56 -2.27 -5.19 -15.48
CA ILE A 56 -1.61 -5.95 -14.42
C ILE A 56 -2.64 -6.66 -13.55
N GLN A 57 -2.30 -7.88 -13.13
CA GLN A 57 -3.01 -8.62 -12.10
C GLN A 57 -2.12 -8.79 -10.87
N GLY A 58 -2.71 -8.86 -9.69
CA GLY A 58 -1.93 -9.06 -8.47
C GLY A 58 -2.68 -8.86 -7.16
N VAL A 59 -1.90 -8.83 -6.10
CA VAL A 59 -2.37 -8.67 -4.73
C VAL A 59 -1.45 -7.69 -3.99
N ASN A 60 -2.03 -6.88 -3.12
CA ASN A 60 -1.34 -6.04 -2.16
C ASN A 60 -1.43 -6.67 -0.77
N CYS A 61 -0.28 -6.90 -0.14
CA CYS A 61 -0.16 -7.29 1.26
C CYS A 61 0.42 -6.10 2.04
N TRP A 62 -0.39 -5.44 2.87
CA TRP A 62 -0.06 -4.12 3.40
C TRP A 62 -0.38 -3.93 4.89
N THR A 63 0.25 -2.91 5.48
CA THR A 63 0.03 -2.43 6.83
C THR A 63 0.13 -0.90 6.89
N ILE A 64 -0.38 -0.31 7.97
CA ILE A 64 -0.45 1.14 8.21
C ILE A 64 0.03 1.45 9.64
N GLY A 65 0.09 2.75 9.98
CA GLY A 65 0.37 3.19 11.34
C GLY A 65 -0.50 2.50 12.39
N ASN A 66 0.09 2.19 13.54
CA ASN A 66 -0.56 1.48 14.64
C ASN A 66 -1.75 2.28 15.22
N VAL A 67 -2.59 1.63 16.03
CA VAL A 67 -3.66 2.30 16.77
C VAL A 67 -3.08 3.01 18.00
N ASP A 68 -3.44 4.27 18.18
CA ASP A 68 -3.03 5.08 19.32
C ASP A 68 -3.91 4.83 20.56
N LYS A 69 -3.61 5.54 21.66
CA LYS A 69 -4.39 5.49 22.90
C LYS A 69 -5.85 5.94 22.75
N ASN A 70 -6.19 6.66 21.67
CA ASN A 70 -7.53 7.13 21.37
C ASN A 70 -8.31 6.13 20.51
N GLY A 71 -7.73 4.97 20.22
CA GLY A 71 -8.36 3.95 19.39
C GLY A 71 -8.38 4.30 17.90
N LYS A 72 -7.47 5.17 17.42
CA LYS A 72 -7.37 5.57 16.01
C LYS A 72 -6.03 5.19 15.41
N SER A 73 -6.03 4.75 14.15
CA SER A 73 -4.77 4.54 13.44
C SER A 73 -4.01 5.86 13.32
N THR A 74 -2.74 5.82 13.70
CA THR A 74 -1.79 6.92 13.57
C THR A 74 -1.50 7.32 12.13
N ARG A 75 -2.03 6.58 11.14
CA ARG A 75 -2.11 7.03 9.73
C ARG A 75 -2.91 8.31 9.58
N TYR A 76 -3.95 8.51 10.39
CA TYR A 76 -4.89 9.63 10.25
C TYR A 76 -4.63 10.79 11.21
N ASP A 77 -3.60 10.68 12.05
CA ASP A 77 -3.19 11.73 12.98
C ASP A 77 -2.11 12.61 12.33
N GLU A 78 -2.41 13.89 12.08
CA GLU A 78 -1.48 14.84 11.43
C GLU A 78 -0.19 15.06 12.24
N GLU A 79 -0.23 14.88 13.56
CA GLU A 79 0.92 15.06 14.46
C GLU A 79 1.80 13.80 14.54
N SER A 80 1.29 12.67 14.06
CA SER A 80 2.02 11.41 14.07
C SER A 80 3.16 11.37 13.05
N ASN A 81 4.24 10.69 13.41
CA ASN A 81 5.31 10.35 12.46
C ASN A 81 4.82 9.42 11.33
N TYR A 82 3.71 8.73 11.58
CA TYR A 82 3.05 7.78 10.69
C TYR A 82 1.89 8.39 9.92
N PHE A 83 1.65 9.70 10.00
CA PHE A 83 0.62 10.38 9.21
C PHE A 83 0.78 10.03 7.73
N GLN A 84 -0.30 9.51 7.13
CA GLN A 84 -0.36 8.99 5.76
C GLN A 84 0.80 8.06 5.35
N SER A 85 1.28 7.28 6.32
CA SER A 85 2.21 6.19 6.06
C SER A 85 1.46 4.91 5.71
N TRP A 86 2.03 4.15 4.79
CA TRP A 86 1.70 2.75 4.58
C TRP A 86 2.94 1.98 4.13
N PHE A 87 2.90 0.69 4.34
CA PHE A 87 3.84 -0.26 3.80
C PHE A 87 3.06 -1.37 3.09
N GLY A 88 3.40 -1.66 1.84
CA GLY A 88 2.78 -2.69 1.03
C GLY A 88 3.83 -3.54 0.32
N SER A 89 3.47 -4.79 0.06
CA SER A 89 4.15 -5.64 -0.91
C SER A 89 3.17 -6.07 -1.99
N TYR A 90 3.44 -5.65 -3.21
CA TYR A 90 2.69 -5.99 -4.41
C TYR A 90 3.28 -7.25 -5.03
N ILE A 91 2.46 -8.29 -5.15
CA ILE A 91 2.78 -9.47 -5.96
C ILE A 91 2.05 -9.26 -7.27
N ILE A 92 2.79 -9.09 -8.36
CA ILE A 92 2.21 -8.78 -9.66
C ILE A 92 2.53 -9.87 -10.68
N LYS A 93 1.60 -10.08 -11.61
CA LYS A 93 1.82 -10.77 -12.88
C LYS A 93 1.55 -9.79 -14.00
N SER A 94 2.50 -9.67 -14.92
CA SER A 94 2.39 -8.80 -16.08
C SER A 94 2.66 -9.55 -17.38
N ASN A 95 2.04 -9.11 -18.47
CA ASN A 95 2.25 -9.63 -19.81
C ASN A 95 3.55 -9.07 -20.43
N ASN A 96 4.69 -9.22 -19.73
CA ASN A 96 6.02 -8.70 -20.12
C ASN A 96 6.16 -7.18 -20.26
N GLN A 97 5.13 -6.41 -19.88
CA GLN A 97 5.19 -4.94 -19.83
C GLN A 97 6.17 -4.46 -18.74
N PHE A 98 6.22 -5.19 -17.62
CA PHE A 98 7.10 -4.91 -16.48
C PHE A 98 8.30 -5.86 -16.50
N GLY A 99 9.49 -5.35 -16.19
CA GLY A 99 10.69 -6.20 -16.04
C GLY A 99 11.99 -5.51 -16.41
N ILE A 100 13.05 -5.73 -15.64
CA ILE A 100 14.36 -5.09 -15.85
C ILE A 100 15.02 -5.67 -17.14
N LYS A 101 14.79 -5.03 -18.30
CA LYS A 101 15.54 -5.36 -19.53
C LYS A 101 16.95 -4.78 -19.40
N LYS A 102 17.98 -5.60 -19.70
CA LYS A 102 19.39 -5.18 -19.69
C LYS A 102 19.53 -3.92 -20.56
N GLY A 103 19.99 -2.80 -19.99
CA GLY A 103 20.19 -1.52 -20.70
C GLY A 103 19.07 -0.48 -20.62
N THR A 104 17.90 -0.75 -20.01
CA THR A 104 16.74 0.19 -19.98
C THR A 104 16.25 0.53 -18.56
N LYS A 105 17.18 0.56 -17.59
CA LYS A 105 16.87 0.54 -16.15
C LYS A 105 15.93 1.65 -15.65
N GLU A 106 15.97 2.84 -16.25
CA GLU A 106 15.26 4.03 -15.75
C GLU A 106 13.80 4.11 -16.20
N ILE A 107 13.49 3.82 -17.46
CA ILE A 107 12.12 3.92 -17.98
C ILE A 107 11.17 2.93 -17.27
N LYS A 108 11.70 1.77 -16.84
CA LYS A 108 10.89 0.70 -16.25
C LYS A 108 10.71 0.76 -14.75
N ILE A 109 11.59 1.45 -14.00
CA ILE A 109 11.34 1.71 -12.57
C ILE A 109 10.12 2.63 -12.40
N LEU A 110 9.93 3.55 -13.35
CA LEU A 110 8.79 4.46 -13.38
C LEU A 110 7.47 3.71 -13.57
N ASP A 111 7.46 2.64 -14.36
CA ASP A 111 6.27 1.81 -14.51
C ASP A 111 5.84 1.18 -13.20
N TYR A 112 6.76 0.64 -12.38
CA TYR A 112 6.42 0.04 -11.08
C TYR A 112 5.80 1.06 -10.10
N ASN A 113 6.12 2.34 -10.23
CA ASN A 113 5.51 3.38 -9.40
C ASN A 113 4.04 3.64 -9.75
N LYS A 114 3.60 3.28 -10.96
CA LYS A 114 2.18 3.37 -11.34
C LYS A 114 1.30 2.51 -10.44
N LEU A 115 1.82 1.38 -9.92
CA LEU A 115 1.09 0.49 -9.01
C LEU A 115 0.63 1.22 -7.74
N SER A 116 1.55 1.88 -7.05
CA SER A 116 1.31 2.63 -5.82
C SER A 116 0.57 3.95 -6.07
N MET A 117 0.75 4.58 -7.24
CA MET A 117 -0.07 5.74 -7.63
C MET A 117 -1.53 5.35 -7.82
N VAL A 118 -1.81 4.24 -8.51
CA VAL A 118 -3.19 3.72 -8.68
C VAL A 118 -3.80 3.34 -7.34
N ASP A 119 -3.05 2.65 -6.48
CA ASP A 119 -3.47 2.29 -5.12
C ASP A 119 -3.85 3.54 -4.30
N GLN A 120 -2.98 4.56 -4.26
CA GLN A 120 -3.25 5.83 -3.57
C GLN A 120 -4.45 6.58 -4.16
N ASN A 121 -4.62 6.59 -5.49
CA ASN A 121 -5.75 7.25 -6.11
C ASN A 121 -7.08 6.57 -5.78
N ASN A 122 -7.10 5.24 -5.75
CA ASN A 122 -8.28 4.49 -5.32
C ASN A 122 -8.59 4.75 -3.84
N TRP A 123 -7.57 4.82 -2.99
CA TRP A 123 -7.70 5.19 -1.58
C TRP A 123 -8.37 6.57 -1.40
N LEU A 124 -7.88 7.57 -2.13
CA LEU A 124 -8.41 8.94 -2.09
C LEU A 124 -9.84 9.02 -2.62
N ASN A 125 -10.16 8.27 -3.68
CA ASN A 125 -11.52 8.17 -4.21
C ASN A 125 -12.48 7.58 -3.17
N MET A 126 -12.06 6.55 -2.43
CA MET A 126 -12.86 5.99 -1.33
C MET A 126 -13.09 7.01 -0.21
N CYS A 127 -12.13 7.89 0.05
CA CYS A 127 -12.26 9.01 0.98
C CYS A 127 -13.10 10.18 0.44
N LEU A 128 -13.72 10.03 -0.75
CA LEU A 128 -14.48 11.06 -1.46
C LEU A 128 -13.65 12.31 -1.81
N ASN A 129 -12.33 12.16 -1.96
CA ASN A 129 -11.46 13.24 -2.40
C ASN A 129 -11.67 13.51 -3.89
N PRO A 130 -12.24 14.67 -4.26
CA PRO A 130 -12.78 14.80 -5.60
C PRO A 130 -11.73 15.05 -6.69
N ASN A 131 -10.50 15.51 -6.41
CA ASN A 131 -9.70 16.17 -7.48
C ASN A 131 -8.17 16.25 -7.28
N SER A 132 -7.47 15.17 -6.96
CA SER A 132 -5.99 15.21 -7.05
C SER A 132 -5.39 13.86 -7.39
N PRO A 133 -5.08 13.59 -8.67
CA PRO A 133 -4.31 12.40 -9.01
C PRO A 133 -2.94 12.50 -8.35
N THR A 134 -2.57 11.45 -7.65
CA THR A 134 -1.23 11.25 -7.14
C THR A 134 -0.27 11.23 -8.32
N THR A 135 0.76 12.08 -8.25
CA THR A 135 1.78 12.22 -9.30
C THR A 135 3.15 11.93 -8.72
N LEU A 136 3.95 11.19 -9.48
CA LEU A 136 5.34 10.94 -9.14
C LEU A 136 6.21 12.13 -9.55
N ASP A 137 7.00 12.64 -8.60
CA ASP A 137 8.07 13.59 -8.89
C ASP A 137 9.27 12.82 -9.45
N TYR A 138 9.28 12.63 -10.78
CA TYR A 138 10.29 11.84 -11.50
C TYR A 138 11.74 12.26 -11.19
N LYS A 139 11.97 13.55 -10.90
CA LYS A 139 13.31 14.09 -10.57
C LYS A 139 13.85 13.58 -9.24
N THR A 140 12.98 13.06 -8.37
CA THR A 140 13.35 12.54 -7.04
C THR A 140 13.64 11.05 -7.04
N VAL A 141 13.34 10.35 -8.14
CA VAL A 141 13.55 8.90 -8.25
C VAL A 141 15.03 8.60 -8.31
N LYS A 142 15.54 7.85 -7.34
CA LYS A 142 16.96 7.50 -7.25
C LYS A 142 17.14 6.05 -6.90
N PHE A 143 18.00 5.35 -7.64
CA PHE A 143 18.52 4.05 -7.20
C PHE A 143 19.39 4.26 -5.96
N ILE A 144 19.14 3.48 -4.92
CA ILE A 144 19.90 3.56 -3.67
C ILE A 144 20.97 2.47 -3.67
N LYS A 145 20.55 1.20 -3.71
CA LYS A 145 21.44 0.04 -3.70
C LYS A 145 20.68 -1.26 -3.95
N LYS A 146 21.42 -2.35 -4.14
CA LYS A 146 20.87 -3.70 -4.00
C LYS A 146 20.95 -4.12 -2.53
N ILE A 147 19.90 -4.75 -2.02
CA ILE A 147 19.88 -5.37 -0.68
C ILE A 147 19.45 -6.83 -0.81
N LYS A 148 19.81 -7.64 0.19
CA LYS A 148 19.24 -8.97 0.37
C LYS A 148 18.05 -8.88 1.32
N ILE A 149 16.96 -9.55 0.96
CA ILE A 149 15.83 -9.79 1.87
C ILE A 149 16.05 -11.11 2.62
N ALA A 150 15.24 -11.40 3.64
CA ALA A 150 15.43 -12.55 4.53
C ALA A 150 15.44 -13.89 3.80
N SER A 151 14.67 -14.05 2.71
CA SER A 151 14.71 -15.27 1.89
C SER A 151 15.86 -15.32 0.87
N GLY A 152 16.84 -14.41 0.95
CA GLY A 152 18.07 -14.41 0.12
C GLY A 152 17.93 -13.80 -1.28
N HIS A 153 16.72 -13.42 -1.71
CA HIS A 153 16.53 -12.74 -2.99
C HIS A 153 17.15 -11.34 -3.00
N THR A 154 17.62 -10.93 -4.17
CA THR A 154 18.15 -9.59 -4.41
C THR A 154 17.00 -8.61 -4.66
N CYS A 155 16.89 -7.60 -3.81
CA CYS A 155 15.96 -6.49 -3.96
C CYS A 155 16.72 -5.25 -4.45
N HIS A 156 16.25 -4.65 -5.53
CA HIS A 156 16.75 -3.38 -6.04
C HIS A 156 15.98 -2.25 -5.33
N LEU A 157 16.66 -1.52 -4.45
CA LEU A 157 16.07 -0.48 -3.64
C LEU A 157 16.24 0.89 -4.28
N PHE A 158 15.16 1.64 -4.34
CA PHE A 158 15.09 3.00 -4.87
C PHE A 158 14.31 3.89 -3.89
N SER A 159 14.43 5.20 -4.03
CA SER A 159 13.61 6.21 -3.32
C SER A 159 12.93 7.15 -4.29
N GLY A 160 11.83 7.79 -3.87
CA GLY A 160 11.17 8.85 -4.64
C GLY A 160 10.08 9.55 -3.84
N GLU A 161 9.41 10.51 -4.49
CA GLU A 161 8.40 11.37 -3.87
C GLU A 161 7.06 11.43 -4.63
N TYR A 162 6.01 11.17 -3.85
CA TYR A 162 4.59 11.53 -3.96
C TYR A 162 4.29 13.03 -4.00
N VAL A 163 3.58 13.57 -4.99
CA VAL A 163 2.67 14.71 -4.75
C VAL A 163 1.24 14.18 -4.78
N THR A 164 0.50 14.38 -3.70
CA THR A 164 -0.86 13.85 -3.51
C THR A 164 -1.63 14.75 -2.52
N THR A 165 -2.79 14.30 -2.07
CA THR A 165 -3.63 15.00 -1.08
C THR A 165 -3.83 14.17 0.17
N SER A 166 -4.25 14.82 1.25
CA SER A 166 -4.62 14.13 2.48
C SER A 166 -5.83 13.21 2.31
N ASP A 167 -5.92 12.20 3.17
CA ASP A 167 -7.08 11.33 3.30
C ASP A 167 -8.05 11.77 4.42
N ASN A 168 -7.62 12.66 5.31
CA ASN A 168 -8.52 13.42 6.22
C ASN A 168 -9.30 14.50 5.45
N SER A 169 -10.59 14.68 5.77
CA SER A 169 -11.48 15.54 4.96
C SER A 169 -12.73 16.10 5.65
N ASN A 170 -13.34 17.05 4.94
CA ASN A 170 -14.56 17.79 5.23
C ASN A 170 -15.85 17.16 4.70
N LYS A 171 -15.84 15.87 4.42
CA LYS A 171 -17.01 15.19 3.87
C LYS A 171 -17.65 14.26 4.87
N THR A 172 -18.93 14.00 4.62
CA THR A 172 -19.68 12.93 5.28
C THR A 172 -18.94 11.61 5.17
N LYS A 173 -19.14 10.75 6.17
CA LYS A 173 -18.57 9.41 6.20
C LYS A 173 -18.88 8.68 4.89
N SER A 174 -17.83 8.13 4.28
CA SER A 174 -17.97 7.37 3.04
C SER A 174 -18.39 5.94 3.35
N LEU A 175 -19.52 5.48 2.79
CA LEU A 175 -19.98 4.10 2.95
C LEU A 175 -18.91 3.08 2.50
N SER A 176 -18.14 3.39 1.46
CA SER A 176 -17.05 2.52 1.02
C SER A 176 -15.93 2.44 2.04
N MET A 177 -15.61 3.54 2.74
CA MET A 177 -14.65 3.54 3.84
C MET A 177 -15.18 2.81 5.06
N GLU A 178 -16.48 2.90 5.36
CA GLU A 178 -17.08 2.15 6.46
C GLU A 178 -16.96 0.64 6.22
N ILE A 179 -17.33 0.17 5.03
CA ILE A 179 -17.17 -1.24 4.63
C ILE A 179 -15.69 -1.65 4.71
N TYR A 180 -14.79 -0.83 4.18
CA TYR A 180 -13.35 -1.07 4.23
C TYR A 180 -12.82 -1.19 5.67
N SER A 181 -13.28 -0.32 6.55
CA SER A 181 -12.87 -0.29 7.95
C SER A 181 -13.25 -1.58 8.69
N ILE A 182 -14.45 -2.11 8.43
CA ILE A 182 -14.94 -3.38 9.00
C ILE A 182 -14.11 -4.56 8.48
N LEU A 183 -13.78 -4.55 7.19
CA LEU A 183 -13.01 -5.63 6.57
C LEU A 183 -11.56 -5.66 7.05
N ASN A 184 -10.93 -4.50 7.17
CA ASN A 184 -9.60 -4.37 7.75
C ASN A 184 -9.56 -4.80 9.20
N TYR A 185 -10.55 -4.37 10.00
CA TYR A 185 -10.66 -4.78 11.38
C TYR A 185 -10.66 -6.30 11.52
N LYS A 186 -11.44 -7.01 10.70
CA LYS A 186 -11.45 -8.48 10.68
C LYS A 186 -10.09 -9.06 10.29
N GLN A 187 -9.42 -8.50 9.28
CA GLN A 187 -8.15 -9.01 8.77
C GLN A 187 -6.94 -8.74 9.68
N PHE A 188 -6.87 -7.57 10.32
CA PHE A 188 -5.84 -7.27 11.33
C PHE A 188 -6.06 -8.00 12.65
N GLY A 189 -7.09 -8.85 12.74
CA GLY A 189 -7.31 -9.73 13.89
C GLY A 189 -8.24 -9.12 14.93
N GLY A 190 -9.41 -8.62 14.49
CA GLY A 190 -10.54 -8.13 15.30
C GLY A 190 -11.17 -9.14 16.28
N LYS A 191 -10.35 -10.03 16.83
CA LYS A 191 -10.60 -10.94 17.95
C LYS A 191 -9.68 -10.65 19.15
N LYS A 192 -8.79 -9.66 19.06
CA LYS A 192 -8.07 -9.11 20.21
C LYS A 192 -8.70 -7.77 20.56
N ASP A 193 -9.15 -7.59 21.80
CA ASP A 193 -9.98 -6.47 22.31
C ASP A 193 -9.37 -5.04 22.21
N PHE A 194 -8.37 -4.81 21.37
CA PHE A 194 -7.54 -3.59 21.43
C PHE A 194 -8.01 -2.45 20.52
N PHE A 195 -8.89 -2.67 19.54
CA PHE A 195 -9.37 -1.59 18.65
C PHE A 195 -10.71 -1.92 17.99
N LYS A 196 -11.41 -0.91 17.45
CA LYS A 196 -12.74 -1.03 16.80
C LYS A 196 -12.62 -0.72 15.29
N PRO A 197 -13.61 -1.06 14.43
CA PRO A 197 -13.59 -0.72 13.01
C PRO A 197 -13.27 0.75 12.72
N GLU A 198 -13.74 1.66 13.55
CA GLU A 198 -13.53 3.10 13.41
C GLU A 198 -12.05 3.51 13.53
N ALA A 199 -11.17 2.63 14.02
CA ALA A 199 -9.72 2.86 14.04
C ALA A 199 -9.14 3.03 12.63
N PHE A 200 -9.80 2.47 11.61
CA PHE A 200 -9.40 2.48 10.20
C PHE A 200 -10.14 3.55 9.38
N LEU A 201 -10.81 4.49 10.03
CA LEU A 201 -11.49 5.60 9.37
C LEU A 201 -10.66 6.88 9.50
N PRO A 202 -10.54 7.67 8.42
CA PRO A 202 -9.96 9.00 8.49
C PRO A 202 -10.78 9.89 9.41
N LYS A 203 -10.17 10.99 9.86
CA LYS A 203 -10.90 12.01 10.59
C LYS A 203 -11.80 12.76 9.60
N TYR A 204 -13.10 12.68 9.84
CA TYR A 204 -14.10 13.48 9.14
C TYR A 204 -14.38 14.72 9.98
N ASP A 205 -14.07 15.88 9.44
CA ASP A 205 -14.33 17.18 10.05
C ASP A 205 -14.73 18.15 8.95
N ASP A 206 -16.01 18.53 8.91
CA ASP A 206 -16.64 19.41 7.92
C ASP A 206 -15.90 20.74 7.69
N LYS A 207 -14.96 21.11 8.57
CA LYS A 207 -14.15 22.33 8.48
C LYS A 207 -12.74 22.12 7.90
N THR A 208 -12.26 20.87 7.76
CA THR A 208 -10.88 20.59 7.35
C THR A 208 -10.82 20.16 5.87
N PRO A 209 -10.40 21.04 4.94
CA PRO A 209 -10.28 20.66 3.53
C PRO A 209 -9.16 19.65 3.31
N PHE A 210 -9.24 18.90 2.22
CA PHE A 210 -8.12 18.09 1.73
C PHE A 210 -6.89 18.98 1.48
N LYS A 211 -5.76 18.63 2.07
CA LYS A 211 -4.52 19.40 1.96
C LYS A 211 -3.57 18.74 0.96
N PRO A 212 -2.91 19.50 0.06
CA PRO A 212 -1.79 18.98 -0.70
C PRO A 212 -0.67 18.52 0.23
N ILE A 213 -0.14 17.34 -0.04
CA ILE A 213 0.96 16.75 0.73
C ILE A 213 2.02 16.17 -0.19
N ARG A 214 3.22 16.03 0.37
CA ARG A 214 4.30 15.27 -0.26
C ARG A 214 4.59 14.02 0.52
N LEU A 215 4.50 12.87 -0.15
CA LEU A 215 4.93 11.59 0.40
C LEU A 215 6.36 11.32 -0.06
N LYS A 216 7.17 10.75 0.81
CA LYS A 216 8.49 10.23 0.47
C LYS A 216 8.54 8.76 0.84
N GLY A 217 9.22 7.97 0.02
CA GLY A 217 9.21 6.53 0.22
C GLY A 217 10.39 5.80 -0.38
N TYR A 218 10.40 4.51 -0.10
CA TYR A 218 11.25 3.54 -0.77
C TYR A 218 10.39 2.57 -1.59
N PHE A 219 10.93 2.16 -2.72
CA PHE A 219 10.39 1.09 -3.53
C PHE A 219 11.48 0.06 -3.80
N GLY A 220 11.16 -1.20 -3.52
CA GLY A 220 12.08 -2.33 -3.60
C GLY A 220 11.56 -3.36 -4.60
N ILE A 221 12.33 -3.68 -5.64
CA ILE A 221 11.90 -4.63 -6.67
C ILE A 221 12.70 -5.92 -6.55
N VAL A 222 12.00 -7.03 -6.43
CA VAL A 222 12.52 -8.39 -6.54
C VAL A 222 11.97 -9.02 -7.82
N PRO A 223 12.74 -9.05 -8.92
CA PRO A 223 12.33 -9.73 -10.13
C PRO A 223 12.44 -11.26 -9.98
N PHE A 224 11.48 -12.01 -10.52
CA PHE A 224 11.55 -13.49 -10.57
C PHE A 224 12.09 -14.01 -11.90
N PHE A 225 12.42 -15.31 -11.90
CA PHE A 225 13.04 -16.02 -13.01
C PHE A 225 12.20 -16.06 -14.30
N ASP A 226 10.87 -16.07 -14.20
CA ASP A 226 9.98 -16.20 -15.37
C ASP A 226 9.63 -14.86 -16.06
N LYS A 227 10.27 -13.76 -15.64
CA LYS A 227 10.10 -12.38 -16.15
C LYS A 227 8.69 -11.78 -16.04
N GLN A 228 7.65 -12.57 -15.81
CA GLN A 228 6.25 -12.12 -15.74
C GLN A 228 5.82 -11.77 -14.32
N ARG A 229 6.37 -12.48 -13.32
CA ARG A 229 6.05 -12.24 -11.92
C ARG A 229 7.11 -11.39 -11.24
N HIS A 230 6.66 -10.44 -10.41
CA HIS A 230 7.53 -9.55 -9.64
C HIS A 230 6.95 -9.33 -8.24
N VAL A 231 7.82 -9.12 -7.26
CA VAL A 231 7.44 -8.58 -5.95
C VAL A 231 7.99 -7.18 -5.84
N VAL A 232 7.10 -6.24 -5.53
CA VAL A 232 7.43 -4.82 -5.34
C VAL A 232 7.06 -4.45 -3.92
N PHE A 233 8.04 -4.09 -3.11
CA PHE A 233 7.81 -3.45 -1.82
C PHE A 233 7.65 -1.95 -2.04
N TYR A 234 6.70 -1.35 -1.34
CA TYR A 234 6.51 0.09 -1.32
C TYR A 234 6.24 0.52 0.12
N GLY A 235 6.98 1.51 0.61
CA GLY A 235 6.73 2.09 1.91
C GLY A 235 6.96 3.59 1.89
N CYS A 236 6.02 4.35 2.44
CA CYS A 236 6.10 5.81 2.45
C CYS A 236 5.57 6.42 3.74
N GLY A 237 5.79 7.73 3.86
CA GLY A 237 5.09 8.63 4.78
C GLY A 237 5.32 10.07 4.36
N ILE A 238 4.78 11.01 5.13
CA ILE A 238 4.92 12.45 4.83
C ILE A 238 6.39 12.86 4.81
N LYS A 239 6.79 13.61 3.78
CA LYS A 239 8.18 14.03 3.53
C LYS A 239 8.85 14.67 4.76
N LYS A 240 8.12 15.53 5.48
CA LYS A 240 8.60 16.20 6.70
C LYS A 240 8.99 15.20 7.81
N ASN A 241 8.24 14.11 7.96
CA ASN A 241 8.44 13.12 9.02
C ASN A 241 9.17 11.85 8.56
N PHE A 242 9.41 11.69 7.25
CA PHE A 242 9.93 10.45 6.67
C PHE A 242 11.23 9.95 7.31
N ASN A 243 12.12 10.86 7.71
CA ASN A 243 13.38 10.48 8.37
C ASN A 243 13.19 9.68 9.65
N LYS A 244 12.05 9.83 10.33
CA LYS A 244 11.73 9.13 11.57
C LYS A 244 11.27 7.68 11.33
N ILE A 245 10.68 7.39 10.18
CA ILE A 245 10.13 6.05 9.85
C ILE A 245 10.97 5.29 8.81
N LYS A 246 11.92 5.95 8.13
CA LYS A 246 12.68 5.37 7.01
C LYS A 246 13.41 4.06 7.37
N ASN A 247 13.94 3.96 8.58
CA ASN A 247 14.69 2.80 9.04
C ASN A 247 13.76 1.60 9.27
N GLU A 248 12.54 1.85 9.75
CA GLU A 248 11.53 0.81 9.90
C GLU A 248 11.08 0.27 8.55
N ILE A 249 10.85 1.16 7.56
CA ILE A 249 10.51 0.75 6.19
C ILE A 249 11.61 -0.14 5.60
N ILE A 250 12.87 0.27 5.69
CA ILE A 250 14.00 -0.55 5.20
C ILE A 250 14.08 -1.87 5.97
N SER A 251 13.87 -1.85 7.29
CA SER A 251 13.87 -3.06 8.12
C SER A 251 12.77 -4.02 7.71
N MET A 252 11.55 -3.53 7.44
CA MET A 252 10.43 -4.33 6.97
C MET A 252 10.79 -5.01 5.64
N ILE A 253 11.31 -4.25 4.65
CA ILE A 253 11.75 -4.79 3.35
C ILE A 253 12.82 -5.89 3.55
N LYS A 254 13.85 -5.63 4.35
CA LYS A 254 14.91 -6.60 4.61
C LYS A 254 14.40 -7.85 5.31
N SER A 255 13.44 -7.70 6.21
CA SER A 255 12.86 -8.82 6.97
C SER A 255 11.89 -9.67 6.14
N SER A 256 11.50 -9.21 4.95
CA SER A 256 10.55 -9.91 4.12
C SER A 256 11.11 -11.24 3.61
N GLU A 257 10.30 -12.28 3.72
CA GLU A 257 10.49 -13.56 3.05
C GLU A 257 9.55 -13.65 1.86
N ILE A 258 10.09 -14.13 0.75
CA ILE A 258 9.33 -14.55 -0.42
C ILE A 258 9.45 -16.07 -0.51
N LYS A 259 8.31 -16.75 -0.61
CA LYS A 259 8.23 -18.19 -0.89
C LYS A 259 7.54 -18.41 -2.22
N THR A 260 7.99 -19.41 -2.96
CA THR A 260 7.42 -19.80 -4.26
C THR A 260 6.94 -21.25 -4.22
N ARG A 261 5.78 -21.51 -4.84
CA ARG A 261 5.30 -22.86 -5.17
C ARG A 261 5.32 -22.96 -6.69
N PHE A 262 6.12 -23.90 -7.19
CA PHE A 262 6.15 -24.32 -8.58
C PHE A 262 5.71 -25.78 -8.61
#